data_AF-C0XQR8-F1
#
_entry.id   AF-C0XQR8-F1
#
_cell.length_a   1.000
_cell.length_b   1.000
_cell.length_c   1.000
_cell.angle_alpha   90.00
_cell.angle_beta   90.00
_cell.angle_gamma   90.00
#
_symmetry.space_group_name_H-M   'P 1'
#
loop_
_entity.id
_entity.type
_entity.pdbx_description
1 polymer ?
#
loop_
_entity_poly.entity_id
_entity_poly.type
_entity_poly.pdbx_seq_one_letter_code
_entity_poly.pdbx_strand_id
1 'polypeptide(L)' 'MEAISERQKEALSLAYFEGFTQAETASTLGIETSAVKSRIRKALAGLRRCLGNEQF' A
#
# COMPACT_ATOMS: atom_id res chain seq x y z
N MET A 1 2.25 14.66 9.41
CA MET A 1 1.73 13.36 9.87
C MET A 1 1.65 12.48 8.63
N GLU A 2 2.49 11.46 8.52
CA GLU A 2 2.52 10.63 7.32
C GLU A 2 1.36 9.63 7.36
N ALA A 3 0.45 9.72 6.40
CA ALA A 3 -0.81 8.95 6.38
C ALA A 3 -0.60 7.42 6.38
N ILE A 4 0.53 6.98 5.85
CA ILE A 4 0.91 5.59 5.62
C ILE A 4 2.42 5.43 5.81
N SER A 5 2.87 4.23 6.21
CA SER A 5 4.31 3.97 6.41
C SER A 5 5.06 3.78 5.10
N GLU A 6 6.39 3.91 5.13
CA GLU A 6 7.24 3.67 3.95
C GLU A 6 7.00 2.30 3.32
N ARG A 7 6.88 1.23 4.13
CA ARG A 7 6.58 -0.11 3.61
C ARG A 7 5.23 -0.17 2.89
N GLN A 8 4.24 0.61 3.36
CA GLN A 8 2.92 0.70 2.73
C GLN A 8 2.98 1.48 1.42
N LYS A 9 3.76 2.56 1.35
CA LYS A 9 4.02 3.31 0.11
C LYS A 9 4.72 2.44 -0.92
N GLU A 10 5.74 1.70 -0.51
CA GLU A 10 6.53 0.83 -1.39
C GLU A 10 5.66 -0.25 -2.03
N ALA A 11 4.79 -0.90 -1.23
CA ALA A 11 3.82 -1.86 -1.75
C ALA A 11 2.76 -1.25 -2.68
N LEU A 12 2.32 0.00 -2.40
CA LEU A 12 1.45 0.72 -3.33
C LEU A 12 2.18 1.10 -4.62
N SER A 13 3.46 1.46 -4.54
CA SER A 13 4.24 1.86 -5.70
C SER A 13 4.41 0.72 -6.68
N LEU A 14 4.84 -0.44 -6.20
CA LEU A 14 4.96 -1.63 -7.02
C LEU A 14 3.61 -2.02 -7.65
N ALA A 15 2.53 -2.05 -6.85
CA ALA A 15 1.24 -2.53 -7.34
C ALA A 15 0.51 -1.56 -8.27
N TYR A 16 0.57 -0.24 -8.03
CA TYR A 16 -0.25 0.74 -8.74
C TYR A 16 0.53 1.65 -9.68
N PHE A 17 1.82 1.92 -9.42
CA PHE A 17 2.64 2.77 -10.29
C PHE A 17 3.52 1.94 -11.24
N GLU A 18 4.08 0.84 -10.77
CA GLU A 18 4.92 -0.07 -11.59
C GLU A 18 4.10 -1.19 -12.26
N GLY A 19 2.83 -1.38 -11.87
CA GLY A 19 1.92 -2.36 -12.47
C GLY A 19 2.16 -3.83 -12.07
N PHE A 20 2.86 -4.07 -10.95
CA PHE A 20 3.16 -5.42 -10.48
C PHE A 20 1.90 -6.10 -9.96
N THR A 21 1.78 -7.41 -10.20
CA THR A 21 0.80 -8.24 -9.50
C THR A 21 1.13 -8.35 -8.01
N GLN A 22 0.18 -8.82 -7.22
CA GLN A 22 0.41 -9.05 -5.78
C GLN A 22 1.49 -10.09 -5.50
N ALA A 23 1.65 -11.09 -6.38
CA ALA A 23 2.67 -12.12 -6.25
C ALA A 23 4.06 -11.55 -6.59
N GLU A 24 4.19 -10.77 -7.66
CA GLU A 24 5.45 -10.10 -8.02
C GLU A 24 5.85 -9.11 -6.94
N THR A 25 4.90 -8.29 -6.45
CA THR A 25 5.12 -7.39 -5.32
C THR A 25 5.60 -8.14 -4.08
N ALA A 26 5.04 -9.33 -3.81
CA ALA A 26 5.43 -10.17 -2.69
C ALA A 26 6.87 -10.67 -2.81
N SER A 27 7.23 -11.16 -4.00
CA SER A 27 8.59 -11.58 -4.33
C SER A 27 9.58 -10.42 -4.25
N THR A 28 9.26 -9.25 -4.79
CA THR A 28 10.12 -8.06 -4.73
C THR A 28 10.35 -7.58 -3.29
N LEU A 29 9.32 -7.64 -2.44
CA LEU A 29 9.40 -7.19 -1.05
C LEU A 29 9.85 -8.29 -0.07
N GLY A 30 10.12 -9.51 -0.54
CA GLY A 30 10.53 -10.64 0.29
C GLY A 30 9.49 -11.03 1.36
N ILE A 31 8.20 -10.94 1.04
CA ILE A 31 7.09 -11.25 1.96
C ILE A 31 6.06 -12.16 1.31
N GLU A 32 5.15 -12.69 2.12
CA GLU A 32 4.00 -13.45 1.64
C GLU A 32 3.00 -12.59 0.86
N THR A 33 2.40 -13.16 -0.19
CA THR A 33 1.34 -12.50 -0.98
C THR A 33 0.14 -12.08 -0.12
N SER A 34 -0.17 -12.83 0.94
CA SER A 34 -1.19 -12.47 1.92
C SER A 34 -0.83 -11.20 2.71
N ALA A 35 0.45 -10.99 3.01
CA ALA A 35 0.95 -9.81 3.69
C ALA A 35 0.87 -8.57 2.77
N VAL A 36 1.11 -8.73 1.46
CA VAL A 36 0.92 -7.65 0.46
C VAL A 36 -0.52 -7.16 0.48
N LYS A 37 -1.50 -8.06 0.42
CA LYS A 37 -2.94 -7.72 0.50
C LYS A 37 -3.27 -6.90 1.75
N SER A 38 -2.82 -7.39 2.92
CA SER A 38 -3.06 -6.70 4.19
C SER A 38 -2.39 -5.33 4.24
N ARG A 39 -1.18 -5.21 3.70
CA ARG A 39 -0.41 -3.97 3.66
C ARG A 39 -1.09 -2.93 2.77
N ILE A 40 -1.48 -3.30 1.55
CA ILE A 40 -2.23 -2.43 0.62
C ILE A 40 -3.55 -2.00 1.25
N ARG A 41 -4.31 -2.92 1.85
CA ARG A 41 -5.59 -2.59 2.52
C ARG A 41 -5.40 -1.55 3.63
N LYS A 42 -4.38 -1.72 4.48
CA LYS A 42 -4.08 -0.76 5.56
C LYS A 42 -3.62 0.58 4.99
N ALA A 43 -2.82 0.58 3.93
CA ALA A 43 -2.37 1.78 3.24
C ALA A 43 -3.56 2.59 2.69
N LEU A 44 -4.44 1.95 1.92
CA LEU A 44 -5.63 2.59 1.36
C LEU A 44 -6.57 3.12 2.46
N ALA A 45 -6.73 2.39 3.56
CA ALA A 45 -7.50 2.86 4.71
C ALA A 45 -6.88 4.10 5.37
N GLY A 46 -5.55 4.15 5.49
CA GLY A 46 -4.82 5.32 5.99
C GLY A 46 -4.97 6.53 5.07
N LEU A 47 -4.75 6.35 3.76
CA LEU A 47 -4.94 7.39 2.75
C LEU A 47 -6.38 7.92 2.77
N ARG A 48 -7.39 7.04 2.85
CA ARG A 48 -8.79 7.45 2.91
C ARG A 48 -9.12 8.24 4.17
N ARG A 49 -8.47 7.97 5.31
CA ARG A 49 -8.64 8.78 6.52
C ARG A 49 -8.04 10.18 6.36
N CYS A 50 -6.89 10.30 5.70
CA CYS A 50 -6.28 11.60 5.47
C CYS A 50 -7.08 12.43 4.47
N LEU A 51 -7.46 11.85 3.32
CA LEU A 51 -8.27 12.52 2.32
C LEU A 51 -9.72 12.76 2.79
N GLY A 52 -10.28 11.86 3.60
CA GLY A 52 -11.63 12.03 4.17
C GLY A 52 -11.72 13.03 5.32
N ASN A 53 -10.57 13.45 5.87
CA ASN A 53 -10.46 14.58 6.80
C ASN A 53 -10.23 15.91 6.05
N GLU A 54 -9.93 15.88 4.74
CA GLU A 54 -10.07 17.03 3.85
C GLU A 54 -11.55 17.13 3.44
N GLN A 55 -12.39 17.49 4.41
CA GLN A 55 -13.73 17.98 4.09
C GLN A 55 -13.56 19.37 3.47
N PHE A 56 -14.01 19.51 2.23
CA PHE A 56 -14.24 20.81 1.59
C PHE A 56 -15.20 21.67 2.40
#